data_AF-F4Q0Z9-F1
#
_entry.id   AF-F4Q0Z9-F1
#
_cell.length_a   1.000
_cell.length_b   1.000
_cell.length_c   1.000
_cell.angle_alpha   90.00
_cell.angle_beta   90.00
_cell.angle_gamma   90.00
#
_symmetry.space_group_name_H-M   'P 1'
#
loop_
_entity.id
_entity.type
_entity.pdbx_description
1 polymer ?
#
loop_
_entity_poly.entity_id
_entity_poly.type
_entity_poly.pdbx_seq_one_letter_code
_entity_poly.pdbx_strand_id
1 'polypeptide(L)'
;MYLVGGKYKSGILFANFNQDFSCISVGTPEGFKIFNSEPYSLVYNQSNGGAGMIEMLFSTSLVSIVGSGEGGSSQRRLLINNIKTDTTICDLNFVTTILAVKMNRKR
;
A
#
# COMPACT_ATOMS: atom_id res chain seq x y z
N MET A 1 -8.69 -35.43 -18.75
CA MET A 1 -9.13 -34.28 -17.95
C MET A 1 -7.89 -33.50 -17.58
N TYR A 2 -7.50 -32.51 -18.39
CA TYR A 2 -6.31 -31.71 -18.10
C TYR A 2 -6.69 -30.63 -17.09
N LEU A 3 -6.10 -30.68 -15.91
CA LEU A 3 -6.15 -29.57 -14.96
C LEU A 3 -5.41 -28.41 -15.61
N VAL A 4 -6.15 -27.41 -16.08
CA VAL A 4 -5.57 -26.13 -16.50
C VAL A 4 -4.92 -25.54 -15.26
N GLY A 5 -3.58 -25.50 -15.25
CA GLY A 5 -2.79 -24.84 -14.21
C GLY A 5 -3.11 -23.36 -14.21
N GLY A 6 -4.15 -22.98 -13.46
CA GLY A 6 -4.39 -21.59 -13.12
C GLY A 6 -3.17 -21.11 -12.33
N LYS A 7 -2.39 -20.19 -12.91
CA LYS A 7 -1.45 -19.40 -12.12
C LYS A 7 -2.24 -18.81 -10.95
N TYR A 8 -1.93 -19.18 -9.71
CA TYR A 8 -2.43 -18.43 -8.57
C TYR A 8 -1.91 -17.00 -8.73
N LYS A 9 -2.78 -16.07 -9.14
CA LYS A 9 -2.44 -14.64 -9.17
C LYS A 9 -2.09 -14.29 -7.72
N SER A 10 -0.84 -13.92 -7.46
CA SER A 10 -0.41 -13.56 -6.10
C SER A 10 -1.28 -12.41 -5.62
N GLY A 11 -2.19 -12.69 -4.67
CA GLY A 11 -3.12 -11.69 -4.16
C GLY A 11 -2.43 -10.58 -3.35
N ILE A 12 -1.16 -10.76 -3.00
CA ILE A 12 -0.35 -9.79 -2.28
C ILE A 12 0.74 -9.27 -3.22
N LEU A 13 0.81 -7.96 -3.36
CA LEU A 13 1.84 -7.24 -4.12
C LEU A 13 2.93 -6.67 -3.20
N PHE A 14 2.54 -6.32 -1.97
CA PHE A 14 3.43 -5.67 -1.01
C PHE A 14 3.01 -6.03 0.42
N ALA A 15 3.99 -6.19 1.30
CA ALA A 15 3.76 -6.26 2.74
C ALA A 15 4.94 -5.62 3.48
N ASN A 16 4.66 -4.78 4.49
CA ASN A 16 5.71 -4.23 5.34
C ASN A 16 5.15 -3.87 6.73
N PHE A 17 6.03 -3.88 7.74
CA PHE A 17 5.74 -3.31 9.04
C PHE A 17 5.90 -1.78 9.02
N ASN A 18 5.20 -1.11 9.93
CA ASN A 18 5.56 0.26 10.30
C ASN A 18 6.86 0.27 11.13
N GLN A 19 7.35 1.46 11.44
CA GLN A 19 8.68 1.69 12.02
C GLN A 19 8.87 1.10 13.43
N ASP A 20 7.79 0.94 14.19
CA ASP A 20 7.76 0.37 15.55
C ASP A 20 7.14 -1.04 15.59
N PHE A 21 6.92 -1.65 14.43
CA PHE A 21 6.38 -3.01 14.26
C PHE A 21 4.99 -3.24 14.90
N SER A 22 4.26 -2.17 15.20
CA SER A 22 2.91 -2.26 15.78
C SER A 22 1.82 -2.52 14.74
N CYS A 23 2.10 -2.23 13.46
CA CYS A 23 1.16 -2.38 12.35
C CYS A 23 1.82 -3.04 11.14
N ILE A 24 0.99 -3.68 10.31
CA ILE A 24 1.36 -4.29 9.03
C ILE A 24 0.50 -3.67 7.92
N SER A 25 1.12 -3.15 6.87
CA SER A 25 0.44 -2.74 5.64
C SER A 25 0.58 -3.82 4.59
N VAL A 26 -0.50 -4.13 3.88
CA VAL A 26 -0.56 -5.15 2.82
C VAL A 26 -1.21 -4.52 1.58
N GLY A 27 -0.47 -4.46 0.47
CA GLY A 27 -0.96 -4.04 -0.84
C GLY A 27 -1.38 -5.23 -1.70
N THR A 28 -2.48 -5.10 -2.44
CA THR A 28 -3.07 -6.10 -3.34
C THR A 28 -3.41 -5.47 -4.69
N PRO A 29 -3.73 -6.27 -5.73
CA PRO A 29 -4.23 -5.73 -7.00
C PRO A 29 -5.55 -4.96 -6.89
N GLU A 30 -6.33 -5.19 -5.83
CA GLU A 30 -7.63 -4.56 -5.59
C GLU A 30 -7.56 -3.33 -4.66
N GLY A 31 -6.46 -3.18 -3.92
CA GLY A 31 -6.36 -2.14 -2.90
C GLY A 31 -5.28 -2.39 -1.85
N PHE A 32 -5.51 -1.94 -0.62
CA PHE A 32 -4.62 -2.23 0.49
C PHE A 32 -5.35 -2.32 1.82
N LYS A 33 -4.67 -2.97 2.77
CA LYS A 33 -5.14 -3.17 4.14
C LYS A 33 -4.05 -2.78 5.13
N ILE A 34 -4.46 -2.29 6.29
CA ILE A 34 -3.58 -2.06 7.43
C ILE A 34 -4.14 -2.85 8.61
N PHE A 35 -3.26 -3.57 9.28
CA PHE A 35 -3.57 -4.37 10.46
C PHE A 35 -2.75 -3.89 11.65
N ASN A 36 -3.30 -3.95 12.85
CA ASN A 36 -2.49 -3.98 14.06
C ASN A 36 -1.83 -5.34 14.16
N SER A 37 -0.62 -5.38 14.72
CA SER A 37 0.12 -6.61 14.98
C SER A 37 -0.35 -7.28 16.28
N GLU A 38 -0.65 -6.51 17.33
CA GLU A 38 -1.03 -7.03 18.65
C GLU A 38 -2.07 -6.12 19.34
N PRO A 39 -3.29 -6.61 19.64
CA PRO A 39 -3.86 -7.84 19.08
C PRO A 39 -4.08 -7.69 17.57
N TYR A 40 -3.90 -8.80 16.84
CA TYR A 40 -4.09 -8.80 15.39
C TYR A 40 -5.51 -8.39 15.01
N SER A 41 -5.64 -7.28 14.29
CA SER A 41 -6.94 -6.73 13.90
C SER A 41 -6.83 -5.86 12.65
N LEU A 42 -7.87 -5.87 11.81
CA LEU A 42 -7.95 -4.98 10.65
C LEU A 42 -8.28 -3.56 11.12
N VAL A 43 -7.45 -2.60 10.73
CA VAL A 43 -7.59 -1.18 11.08
C VAL A 43 -8.16 -0.38 9.92
N TYR A 44 -7.73 -0.70 8.71
CA TYR A 44 -8.13 0.02 7.51
C TYR A 44 -8.16 -0.91 6.30
N ASN A 45 -9.12 -0.68 5.40
CA ASN A 45 -9.26 -1.42 4.15
C ASN A 45 -9.76 -0.45 3.07
N GLN A 46 -9.01 -0.34 1.99
CA GLN A 46 -9.36 0.42 0.81
C GLN A 46 -9.29 -0.50 -0.41
N SER A 47 -10.34 -0.50 -1.23
CA SER A 47 -10.51 -1.41 -2.37
C SER A 47 -10.80 -0.67 -3.68
N ASN A 48 -10.06 0.40 -3.97
CA ASN A 48 -10.28 1.28 -5.11
C ASN A 48 -9.02 1.45 -5.99
N GLY A 49 -8.38 0.33 -6.33
CA GLY A 49 -7.26 0.30 -7.27
C GLY A 49 -6.01 -0.31 -6.63
N GLY A 50 -5.22 -1.00 -7.45
CA GLY A 50 -4.11 -1.79 -6.95
C GLY A 50 -3.01 -0.96 -6.31
N ALA A 51 -2.55 -1.41 -5.15
CA ALA A 51 -1.47 -0.78 -4.39
C ALA A 51 -0.22 -1.67 -4.44
N GLY A 52 0.79 -1.19 -5.17
CA GLY A 52 2.08 -1.87 -5.34
C GLY A 52 3.08 -1.57 -4.22
N MET A 53 2.87 -0.49 -3.47
CA MET A 53 3.69 -0.14 -2.31
C MET A 53 2.88 0.70 -1.33
N ILE A 54 2.96 0.34 -0.04
CA ILE A 54 2.29 1.07 1.04
C ILE A 54 3.28 1.24 2.17
N GLU A 55 3.64 2.47 2.51
CA GLU A 55 4.44 2.75 3.69
C GLU A 55 3.63 3.57 4.67
N MET A 56 3.72 3.22 5.94
CA MET A 56 3.06 3.90 7.04
C MET A 56 4.02 4.88 7.70
N LEU A 57 3.51 5.99 8.22
CA LEU A 57 4.24 6.81 9.17
C LEU A 57 3.82 6.43 10.59
N PHE A 58 4.59 5.54 11.22
CA PHE A 58 4.28 4.91 12.51
C PHE A 58 2.83 4.41 12.53
N SER A 59 2.09 4.70 13.60
CA SER A 59 0.65 4.43 13.73
C SER A 59 -0.19 5.69 13.52
N THR A 60 0.26 6.60 12.65
CA THR A 60 -0.54 7.77 12.23
C THR A 60 -1.49 7.40 11.10
N SER A 61 -2.41 8.30 10.74
CA SER A 61 -3.26 8.13 9.56
C SER A 61 -2.58 8.53 8.25
N LEU A 62 -1.28 8.84 8.26
CA LEU A 62 -0.53 9.24 7.07
C LEU A 62 0.15 8.03 6.46
N VAL A 63 -0.15 7.77 5.18
CA VAL A 63 0.40 6.66 4.41
C VAL A 63 0.86 7.14 3.05
N SER A 64 1.93 6.52 2.55
CA SER A 64 2.38 6.72 1.18
C SER A 64 1.93 5.55 0.31
N ILE A 65 1.37 5.84 -0.87
CA ILE A 65 0.77 4.86 -1.77
C ILE A 65 1.43 5.00 -3.14
N VAL A 66 1.93 3.89 -3.68
CA VAL A 66 2.33 3.77 -5.09
C VAL A 66 1.45 2.73 -5.77
N GLY A 67 0.95 3.07 -6.95
CA GLY A 67 0.07 2.18 -7.74
C GLY A 67 0.77 0.89 -8.16
N SER A 68 -0.01 -0.17 -8.38
CA SER A 68 0.50 -1.48 -8.81
C SER A 68 1.01 -1.51 -10.25
N GLY A 69 0.59 -0.55 -11.10
CA GLY A 69 0.84 -0.59 -12.54
C GLY A 69 -0.25 -1.34 -13.33
N GLU A 70 -1.17 -2.00 -12.63
CA GLU A 70 -2.37 -2.61 -13.22
C GLU A 70 -3.60 -1.69 -13.04
N GLY A 71 -4.66 -1.90 -13.83
CA GLY A 71 -5.95 -1.23 -13.64
C GLY A 71 -5.93 0.29 -13.79
N GLY A 72 -4.97 0.84 -14.55
CA GLY A 72 -4.82 2.30 -14.73
C GLY A 72 -4.04 3.00 -13.62
N SER A 73 -3.55 2.27 -12.61
CA SER A 73 -2.64 2.81 -11.59
C SER A 73 -1.21 2.96 -12.13
N SER A 74 -0.45 3.93 -11.60
CA SER A 74 0.92 4.20 -12.04
C SER A 74 1.93 3.84 -10.95
N GLN A 75 2.94 3.04 -11.30
CA GLN A 75 4.11 2.76 -10.43
C GLN A 75 5.08 3.96 -10.30
N ARG A 76 4.77 5.07 -10.97
CA ARG A 76 5.56 6.31 -10.96
C ARG A 76 4.88 7.45 -10.20
N ARG A 77 3.66 7.22 -9.70
CA ARG A 77 2.90 8.24 -8.96
C ARG A 77 2.89 7.87 -7.49
N LEU A 78 3.36 8.78 -6.64
CA LEU A 78 3.34 8.68 -5.19
C LEU A 78 2.23 9.57 -4.65
N LEU A 79 1.31 8.98 -3.89
CA LEU A 79 0.31 9.72 -3.14
C LEU A 79 0.67 9.67 -1.66
N ILE A 80 0.67 10.81 -0.99
CA ILE A 80 0.65 10.90 0.48
C ILE A 80 -0.78 11.16 0.88
N ASN A 81 -1.42 10.18 1.50
CA ASN A 81 -2.83 10.24 1.90
C ASN A 81 -2.96 10.26 3.41
N ASN A 82 -3.92 11.04 3.90
CA ASN A 82 -4.48 10.85 5.22
C ASN A 82 -5.69 9.92 5.12
N ILE A 83 -5.52 8.64 5.50
CA ILE A 83 -6.56 7.61 5.34
C ILE A 83 -7.74 7.78 6.29
N LYS A 84 -7.59 8.55 7.37
CA LYS A 84 -8.70 8.82 8.29
C LYS A 84 -9.69 9.83 7.68
N THR A 85 -9.20 10.79 6.93
CA THR A 85 -10.00 11.84 6.28
C THR A 85 -10.24 11.59 4.80
N ASP A 86 -9.63 10.54 4.24
CA ASP A 86 -9.61 10.22 2.81
C ASP A 86 -9.15 11.40 1.94
N THR A 87 -8.12 12.12 2.40
CA THR A 87 -7.58 13.31 1.72
C THR A 87 -6.17 13.08 1.23
N THR A 88 -5.91 13.39 -0.04
CA THR A 88 -4.55 13.46 -0.58
C THR A 88 -3.87 14.75 -0.14
N ILE A 89 -2.79 14.60 0.62
CA ILE A 89 -1.93 15.69 1.09
C ILE A 89 -0.92 16.06 0.01
N CYS A 90 -0.38 15.07 -0.70
CA CYS A 90 0.62 15.27 -1.73
C CYS A 90 0.46 14.26 -2.85
N ASP A 91 0.71 14.69 -4.08
CA ASP A 91 0.65 13.89 -5.30
C ASP A 91 1.87 14.20 -6.16
N LEU A 92 2.79 13.26 -6.24
CA LEU A 92 4.07 13.42 -6.93
C LEU A 92 4.17 12.43 -8.08
N ASN A 93 4.53 12.94 -9.26
CA ASN A 93 4.81 12.12 -10.43
C ASN A 93 6.31 12.07 -10.69
N PHE A 94 6.84 10.86 -10.77
CA PHE A 94 8.24 10.57 -11.06
C PHE A 94 8.41 10.20 -12.53
N VAL A 95 9.60 10.45 -13.07
CA VAL A 95 9.92 10.10 -14.47
C VAL A 95 10.08 8.58 -14.62
N THR A 96 10.60 7.93 -13.59
CA THR A 96 10.87 6.49 -13.52
C THR A 96 10.03 5.79 -12.45
N THR A 97 9.98 4.47 -12.50
CA THR A 97 9.32 3.63 -11.48
C THR A 97 9.90 3.89 -10.10
N ILE A 98 9.02 4.04 -9.11
CA ILE A 98 9.39 4.18 -7.70
C ILE A 98 9.76 2.80 -7.18
N LEU A 99 10.99 2.65 -6.68
CA LEU A 99 11.51 1.37 -6.20
C LEU A 99 11.35 1.17 -4.69
N ALA A 100 11.34 2.27 -3.93
CA ALA A 100 11.09 2.27 -2.49
C ALA A 100 10.60 3.65 -2.05
N VAL A 101 9.76 3.66 -1.02
CA VAL A 101 9.42 4.84 -0.23
C VAL A 101 9.76 4.53 1.22
N LYS A 102 10.24 5.51 1.97
CA LYS A 102 10.46 5.40 3.42
C LYS A 102 10.12 6.74 4.05
N MET A 103 9.51 6.69 5.23
CA MET A 103 9.05 7.89 5.94
C MET A 103 9.56 7.92 7.38
N ASN A 104 9.76 9.11 7.90
CA ASN A 104 9.89 9.42 9.32
C ASN A 104 9.21 10.76 9.61
N ARG A 105 9.27 11.25 10.86
CA ARG A 105 8.57 12.47 11.27
C ARG A 105 9.13 13.77 10.65
N LYS A 106 10.30 13.72 10.03
CA LYS A 106 11.00 14.86 9.44
C LYS A 106 11.18 14.77 7.92
N ARG A 107 11.11 13.57 7.34
CA ARG A 107 11.41 13.29 5.92
C ARG A 107 10.55 12.16 5.40
#